data_AF-Q8GWZ1-F1
#
_entry.id   AF-Q8GWZ1-F1
#
_cell.length_a   1.000
_cell.length_b   1.000
_cell.length_c   1.000
_cell.angle_alpha   90.00
_cell.angle_beta   90.00
_cell.angle_gamma   90.00
#
_symmetry.space_group_name_H-M   'P 1'
#
loop_
_entity.id
_entity.type
_entity.pdbx_description
1 polymer ?
#
loop_
_entity_poly.entity_id
_entity_poly.type
_entity_poly.pdbx_seq_one_letter_code
_entity_poly.pdbx_strand_id
1 'polypeptide(L)'
;MKNTDDTDFVDFLKRENSYSQAFMADTETLRRDLFSEMKTRIPEEIFTPPERWGQWLYRQYIPKGKEYPLLCRRLEKGKTNWLSGLFRGEEEEVVLDWNQIAEQFGYVHVGVCRFHLIITIWRTRLIPKEMESPCFTLLQMKTKDLTGLLSQMLNQMGEMMP
;
A
#
# COMPACT_ATOMS: atom_id res chain seq x y z
N MET A 1 -10.00 -20.05 19.42
CA MET A 1 -9.61 -19.73 20.81
C MET A 1 -9.89 -18.26 21.11
N LYS A 2 -10.11 -17.87 22.38
CA LYS A 2 -10.60 -16.54 22.79
C LYS A 2 -9.59 -15.63 23.53
N ASN A 3 -8.51 -16.15 24.11
CA ASN A 3 -7.49 -15.35 24.83
C ASN A 3 -6.08 -15.66 24.30
N THR A 4 -5.36 -14.62 23.90
CA THR A 4 -4.02 -14.72 23.29
C THR A 4 -2.90 -14.59 24.33
N ASP A 5 -3.16 -13.92 25.46
CA ASP A 5 -2.16 -13.57 26.48
C ASP A 5 -1.97 -14.65 27.57
N ASP A 6 -2.64 -15.79 27.42
CA ASP A 6 -2.57 -16.90 28.38
C ASP A 6 -1.25 -17.67 28.24
N THR A 7 -0.54 -17.87 29.36
CA THR A 7 0.77 -18.55 29.37
C THR A 7 0.65 -20.02 28.96
N ASP A 8 -0.42 -20.70 29.37
CA ASP A 8 -0.65 -22.11 29.03
C ASP A 8 -0.85 -22.30 27.53
N PHE A 9 -1.46 -21.29 26.87
CA PHE A 9 -1.67 -21.28 25.43
C PHE A 9 -0.36 -21.09 24.66
N VAL A 10 0.49 -20.16 25.07
CA VAL A 10 1.81 -19.95 24.45
C VAL A 10 2.67 -21.22 24.56
N ASP A 11 2.63 -21.89 25.70
CA ASP A 11 3.38 -23.13 25.90
C ASP A 11 2.84 -24.30 25.08
N PHE A 12 1.52 -24.38 24.91
CA PHE A 12 0.91 -25.32 23.98
C PHE A 12 1.38 -25.07 22.53
N LEU A 13 1.36 -23.82 22.07
CA LEU A 13 1.84 -23.45 20.72
C LEU A 13 3.31 -23.81 20.50
N LYS A 14 4.17 -23.58 21.51
CA LYS A 14 5.59 -23.96 21.43
C LYS A 14 5.76 -25.48 21.30
N ARG A 15 4.97 -26.27 22.04
CA ARG A 15 4.97 -27.74 21.93
C ARG A 15 4.52 -28.21 20.55
N GLU A 16 3.43 -27.67 20.02
CA GLU A 16 2.95 -27.98 18.67
C GLU A 16 3.95 -27.60 17.57
N ASN A 17 4.58 -26.42 17.69
CA ASN A 17 5.63 -25.99 16.77
C ASN A 17 6.85 -26.94 16.81
N SER A 18 7.24 -27.39 18.00
CA SER A 18 8.37 -28.33 18.17
C SER A 18 8.03 -29.70 17.57
N TYR A 19 6.83 -30.20 17.81
CA TYR A 19 6.36 -31.45 17.20
C TYR A 19 6.35 -31.35 15.67
N SER A 20 5.81 -30.25 15.12
CA SER A 20 5.78 -30.01 13.68
C SER A 20 7.19 -29.95 13.06
N GLN A 21 8.13 -29.30 13.74
CA GLN A 21 9.53 -29.25 13.31
C GLN A 21 10.19 -30.64 13.32
N ALA A 22 9.98 -31.42 14.38
CA ALA A 22 10.52 -32.78 14.48
C ALA A 22 9.91 -33.71 13.41
N PHE A 23 8.60 -33.65 13.19
CA PHE A 23 7.91 -34.46 12.19
C PHE A 23 8.35 -34.12 10.76
N MET A 24 8.67 -32.86 10.48
CA MET A 24 9.12 -32.40 9.16
C MET A 24 10.64 -32.48 8.96
N ALA A 25 11.42 -32.90 9.96
CA ALA A 25 12.89 -32.84 9.93
C ALA A 25 13.48 -33.59 8.73
N ASP A 26 12.92 -34.76 8.39
CA ASP A 26 13.37 -35.58 7.26
C ASP A 26 13.23 -34.88 5.90
N THR A 27 12.37 -33.86 5.80
CA THR A 27 12.09 -33.13 4.55
C THR A 27 12.86 -31.82 4.41
N GLU A 28 13.79 -31.52 5.33
CA GLU A 28 14.46 -30.22 5.37
C GLU A 28 15.24 -29.90 4.08
N THR A 29 15.91 -30.90 3.50
CA THR A 29 16.65 -30.76 2.23
C THR A 29 15.70 -30.42 1.08
N LEU A 30 14.66 -31.22 0.89
CA LEU A 30 13.63 -31.01 -0.14
C LEU A 30 12.97 -29.62 0.00
N ARG A 31 12.67 -29.18 1.23
CA ARG A 31 12.10 -27.85 1.48
C ARG A 31 13.04 -26.73 1.06
N ARG A 32 14.34 -26.85 1.34
CA ARG A 32 15.35 -25.86 0.94
C ARG A 32 15.47 -25.79 -0.58
N ASP A 33 15.47 -26.95 -1.25
CA ASP A 33 15.55 -27.04 -2.70
C ASP A 33 14.31 -26.38 -3.34
N LEU A 34 13.11 -26.75 -2.90
CA LEU A 34 11.86 -26.14 -3.36
C LEU A 34 11.81 -24.64 -3.10
N PHE A 35 12.28 -24.18 -1.93
CA PHE A 35 12.35 -22.75 -1.62
C PHE A 35 13.27 -22.01 -2.59
N SER A 36 14.42 -22.59 -2.92
CA SER A 36 15.35 -22.00 -3.89
C SER A 36 14.72 -21.92 -5.28
N GLU A 37 14.03 -22.98 -5.71
CA GLU A 37 13.35 -23.03 -6.99
C GLU A 37 12.23 -21.99 -7.07
N MET A 38 11.38 -21.91 -6.04
CA MET A 38 10.33 -20.90 -5.94
C MET A 38 10.90 -19.48 -6.04
N LYS A 39 12.00 -19.21 -5.32
CA LYS A 39 12.67 -17.91 -5.37
C LYS A 39 13.20 -17.57 -6.77
N THR A 40 13.73 -18.55 -7.50
CA THR A 40 14.21 -18.32 -8.88
C THR A 40 13.09 -18.03 -9.88
N ARG A 41 11.87 -18.52 -9.63
CA ARG A 41 10.71 -18.30 -10.50
C ARG A 41 10.06 -16.93 -10.31
N ILE A 42 10.36 -16.24 -9.21
CA ILE A 42 9.82 -14.91 -8.90
C ILE A 42 10.72 -13.85 -9.56
N PRO A 43 10.17 -12.93 -10.37
CA PRO A 43 10.98 -11.89 -11.00
C PRO A 43 11.55 -10.93 -9.94
N GLU A 44 12.78 -10.43 -10.18
CA GLU A 44 13.45 -9.49 -9.26
C GLU A 44 12.68 -8.18 -9.08
N GLU A 45 11.96 -7.75 -10.12
CA GLU A 45 11.16 -6.53 -10.10
C GLU A 45 9.70 -6.86 -10.36
N ILE A 46 8.89 -6.77 -9.31
CA ILE A 46 7.44 -6.94 -9.39
C ILE A 46 6.81 -5.56 -9.41
N PHE A 47 6.01 -5.29 -10.44
CA PHE A 47 5.22 -4.07 -10.54
C PHE A 47 3.85 -4.38 -11.14
N THR A 48 2.86 -3.63 -10.70
CA THR A 48 1.51 -3.66 -11.25
C THR A 48 1.45 -2.74 -12.47
N PRO A 49 0.69 -3.10 -13.52
CA PRO A 49 0.37 -2.17 -14.60
C PRO A 49 -0.18 -0.85 -14.06
N PRO A 50 0.16 0.30 -14.66
CA PRO A 50 -0.31 1.59 -14.20
C PRO A 50 -1.83 1.70 -14.39
N GLU A 51 -2.55 2.04 -13.32
CA GLU A 51 -3.98 2.30 -13.33
C GLU A 51 -4.26 3.80 -13.40
N ARG A 52 -5.13 4.22 -14.33
CA ARG A 52 -5.49 5.61 -14.51
C ARG A 52 -6.62 6.01 -13.56
N TRP A 53 -6.42 7.09 -12.82
CA TRP A 53 -7.46 7.73 -12.02
C TRP A 53 -7.39 9.26 -12.14
N GLY A 54 -8.34 9.83 -12.88
CA GLY A 54 -8.35 11.25 -13.21
C GLY A 54 -7.17 11.66 -14.10
N GLN A 55 -6.36 12.59 -13.61
CA GLN A 55 -5.12 13.08 -14.27
C GLN A 55 -3.87 12.32 -13.80
N TRP A 56 -4.04 11.33 -12.91
CA TRP A 56 -2.94 10.61 -12.27
C TRP A 56 -2.91 9.16 -12.74
N LEU A 57 -1.70 8.63 -12.85
CA LEU A 57 -1.40 7.21 -13.05
C LEU A 57 -0.87 6.64 -11.74
N TYR A 58 -1.52 5.62 -11.21
CA TYR A 58 -1.12 4.92 -10.00
C TYR A 58 -0.42 3.62 -10.35
N ARG A 59 0.65 3.32 -9.62
CA ARG A 59 1.39 2.08 -9.78
C ARG A 59 1.82 1.57 -8.41
N GLN A 60 1.84 0.25 -8.28
CA GLN A 60 2.50 -0.42 -7.17
C GLN A 60 3.73 -1.16 -7.67
N TYR A 61 4.82 -1.10 -6.91
CA TYR A 61 5.99 -1.94 -7.16
C TYR A 61 6.71 -2.28 -5.85
N ILE A 62 7.45 -3.38 -5.85
CA ILE A 62 8.27 -3.80 -4.72
C ILE A 62 9.72 -3.41 -5.02
N PRO A 63 10.36 -2.53 -4.21
CA PRO A 63 11.78 -2.22 -4.35
C PRO A 63 12.66 -3.45 -4.11
N LYS A 64 13.82 -3.52 -4.77
CA LYS A 64 14.76 -4.63 -4.56
C LYS A 64 15.18 -4.70 -3.09
N GLY A 65 15.06 -5.90 -2.51
CA GLY A 65 15.42 -6.15 -1.10
C GLY A 65 14.40 -5.65 -0.08
N LYS A 66 13.22 -5.19 -0.51
CA LYS A 66 12.10 -4.87 0.37
C LYS A 66 11.02 -5.95 0.27
N GLU A 67 10.28 -6.16 1.35
CA GLU A 67 9.22 -7.17 1.44
C GLU A 67 7.85 -6.58 1.06
N TYR A 68 7.65 -5.28 1.26
CA TYR A 68 6.37 -4.63 1.05
C TYR A 68 6.38 -3.66 -0.16
N PRO A 69 5.24 -3.53 -0.85
CA PRO A 69 5.12 -2.64 -2.01
C PRO A 69 5.09 -1.16 -1.62
N LEU A 70 5.45 -0.31 -2.57
CA LEU A 70 5.22 1.12 -2.56
C LEU A 70 4.06 1.45 -3.50
N LEU A 71 3.18 2.36 -3.07
CA LEU A 71 2.17 2.95 -3.95
C LEU A 71 2.66 4.32 -4.40
N CYS A 72 2.84 4.48 -5.70
CA CYS A 72 3.30 5.70 -6.32
C CYS A 72 2.25 6.25 -7.27
N ARG A 73 2.24 7.57 -7.44
CA ARG A 73 1.45 8.27 -8.45
C ARG A 73 2.34 9.11 -9.35
N ARG A 74 1.93 9.28 -10.60
CA ARG A 74 2.54 10.18 -11.57
C ARG A 74 1.48 11.02 -12.25
N LEU A 75 1.77 12.30 -12.47
CA LEU A 75 0.89 13.17 -13.26
C LEU A 75 1.03 12.82 -14.74
N GLU A 76 -0.10 12.63 -15.42
CA GLU A 76 -0.10 12.34 -16.85
C GLU A 76 0.11 13.65 -17.65
N LYS A 77 1.36 13.93 -18.02
CA LYS A 77 1.67 15.05 -18.93
C LYS A 77 1.17 14.69 -20.36
N GLY A 78 0.38 15.59 -20.95
CA GLY A 78 -0.52 15.28 -22.06
C GLY A 78 0.09 14.68 -23.34
N LYS A 79 -0.78 13.96 -24.09
CA LYS A 79 -0.61 13.40 -25.45
C LYS A 79 0.57 12.46 -25.72
N THR A 80 1.34 12.06 -24.73
CA THR A 80 2.27 10.93 -24.89
C THR A 80 1.57 9.60 -24.63
N ASN A 81 1.65 8.74 -25.65
CA ASN A 81 1.25 7.34 -25.71
C ASN A 81 1.21 6.67 -24.32
N TRP A 82 0.11 5.99 -23.94
CA TRP A 82 -0.07 5.28 -22.66
C TRP A 82 1.14 4.40 -22.23
N LEU A 83 1.95 3.97 -23.21
CA LEU A 83 3.23 3.28 -23.03
C LEU A 83 4.29 4.10 -22.26
N SER A 84 4.26 5.45 -22.29
CA SER A 84 5.18 6.28 -21.49
C SER A 84 4.93 6.15 -19.99
N GLY A 85 3.70 5.78 -19.61
CA GLY A 85 3.34 5.45 -18.25
C GLY A 85 3.97 4.16 -17.74
N LEU A 86 4.54 3.29 -18.61
CA LEU A 86 5.21 2.06 -18.22
C LEU A 86 6.64 2.27 -17.68
N PHE A 87 7.37 3.29 -18.16
CA PHE A 87 8.78 3.49 -17.83
C PHE A 87 8.96 4.37 -16.59
N ARG A 88 9.86 3.98 -15.67
CA ARG A 88 10.30 4.81 -14.53
C ARG A 88 10.86 6.14 -15.07
N GLY A 89 10.23 7.26 -14.73
CA GLY A 89 10.51 8.58 -15.28
C GLY A 89 10.10 9.69 -14.31
N GLU A 90 10.74 10.84 -14.44
CA GLU A 90 11.40 11.65 -13.40
C GLU A 90 10.52 12.40 -12.35
N GLU A 91 9.22 12.11 -12.26
CA GLU A 91 8.31 12.77 -11.30
C GLU A 91 7.30 11.77 -10.71
N GLU A 92 7.78 10.63 -10.20
CA GLU A 92 6.95 9.72 -9.40
C GLU A 92 6.92 10.17 -7.94
N GLU A 93 5.71 10.39 -7.43
CA GLU A 93 5.47 10.76 -6.04
C GLU A 93 5.00 9.53 -5.27
N VAL A 94 5.64 9.24 -4.14
CA VAL A 94 5.24 8.13 -3.26
C VAL A 94 4.02 8.56 -2.45
N VAL A 95 2.90 7.89 -2.69
CA VAL A 95 1.65 8.14 -1.98
C VAL A 95 1.68 7.42 -0.64
N LEU A 96 1.99 6.13 -0.64
CA LEU A 96 2.00 5.29 0.55
C LEU A 96 3.21 4.34 0.53
N ASP A 97 3.91 4.28 1.65
CA ASP A 97 5.05 3.39 1.89
C ASP A 97 4.69 2.39 2.99
N TRP A 98 4.54 1.12 2.62
CA TRP A 98 4.24 0.05 3.57
C TRP A 98 5.44 -0.34 4.40
N ASN A 99 6.66 -0.16 3.88
CA ASN A 99 7.87 -0.56 4.56
C ASN A 99 8.08 0.29 5.82
N GLN A 100 7.81 1.60 5.75
CA GLN A 100 7.86 2.49 6.92
C GLN A 100 6.87 2.07 8.01
N ILE A 101 5.66 1.64 7.61
CA ILE A 101 4.64 1.18 8.57
C ILE A 101 5.05 -0.18 9.14
N ALA A 102 5.61 -1.07 8.31
CA ALA A 102 6.07 -2.38 8.75
C ALA A 102 7.25 -2.29 9.72
N GLU A 103 8.16 -1.33 9.54
CA GLU A 103 9.23 -1.05 10.51
C GLU A 103 8.69 -0.64 11.89
N GLN A 104 7.51 0.00 11.94
CA GLN A 104 6.88 0.43 13.21
C GLN A 104 6.03 -0.67 13.86
N PHE A 105 5.25 -1.42 13.08
CA PHE A 105 4.25 -2.37 13.58
C PHE A 105 4.61 -3.84 13.36
N GLY A 106 5.71 -4.14 12.67
CA GLY A 106 6.21 -5.48 12.36
C GLY A 106 5.49 -6.18 11.21
N TYR A 107 4.17 -5.96 11.05
CA TYR A 107 3.38 -6.54 9.97
C TYR A 107 2.37 -5.53 9.42
N VAL A 108 2.24 -5.48 8.10
CA VAL A 108 1.27 -4.63 7.43
C VAL A 108 0.59 -5.38 6.29
N HIS A 109 -0.73 -5.28 6.26
CA HIS A 109 -1.53 -5.71 5.13
C HIS A 109 -2.58 -4.65 4.84
N VAL A 110 -2.60 -4.15 3.60
CA VAL A 110 -3.60 -3.17 3.16
C VAL A 110 -4.48 -3.84 2.12
N GLY A 111 -5.77 -3.98 2.44
CA GLY A 111 -6.74 -4.62 1.56
C GLY A 111 -7.27 -3.68 0.47
N VAL A 112 -7.76 -2.51 0.86
CA VAL A 112 -8.38 -1.56 -0.09
C VAL A 112 -7.87 -0.14 0.19
N CYS A 113 -7.21 0.44 -0.80
CA CYS A 113 -6.94 1.89 -0.83
C CYS A 113 -8.04 2.57 -1.64
N ARG A 114 -8.85 3.42 -1.02
CA ARG A 114 -9.80 4.28 -1.74
C ARG A 114 -9.33 5.72 -1.76
N PHE A 115 -9.27 6.30 -2.95
CA PHE A 115 -9.06 7.73 -3.13
C PHE A 115 -10.42 8.44 -3.15
N HIS A 116 -10.73 9.18 -2.08
CA HIS A 116 -11.90 10.05 -2.07
C HIS A 116 -11.52 11.39 -2.72
N LEU A 117 -12.15 11.70 -3.85
CA LEU A 117 -12.09 13.03 -4.42
C LEU A 117 -13.07 13.87 -3.60
N ILE A 118 -12.57 14.57 -2.58
CA ILE A 118 -13.35 15.56 -1.87
C ILE A 118 -13.50 16.74 -2.82
N ILE A 119 -14.48 16.64 -3.73
CA ILE A 119 -15.03 17.82 -4.40
C ILE A 119 -15.70 18.59 -3.26
N THR A 120 -15.02 19.63 -2.82
CA THR A 120 -15.48 20.51 -1.76
C THR A 120 -16.69 21.27 -2.26
N ILE A 121 -17.87 20.65 -2.23
CA ILE A 121 -19.13 21.37 -2.16
C ILE A 121 -19.22 21.91 -0.73
N TRP A 122 -18.45 22.96 -0.42
CA TRP A 122 -18.68 23.80 0.77
C TRP A 122 -19.92 24.66 0.54
N ARG A 123 -21.07 24.01 0.35
CA ARG A 123 -22.37 24.65 0.53
C ARG A 123 -23.27 23.73 1.35
N THR A 124 -23.18 23.96 2.67
CA THR A 124 -24.18 23.64 3.68
C THR A 124 -24.59 22.18 3.85
N ARG A 125 -23.89 21.44 4.73
CA ARG A 125 -24.51 20.76 5.88
C ARG A 125 -23.46 20.02 6.72
N LEU A 126 -23.51 20.27 8.02
CA LEU A 126 -22.83 19.50 9.07
C LEU A 126 -23.04 17.98 8.86
N ILE A 127 -21.94 17.23 8.80
CA ILE A 127 -21.97 15.78 9.04
C ILE A 127 -21.36 15.54 10.42
N PRO A 128 -22.07 14.89 11.35
CA PRO A 128 -21.60 14.68 12.71
C PRO A 128 -20.43 13.69 12.75
N LYS A 129 -19.46 13.97 13.64
CA LYS A 129 -18.38 13.08 14.03
C LYS A 129 -18.97 11.92 14.85
N GLU A 130 -19.41 10.82 14.24
CA GLU A 130 -19.66 9.59 14.99
C GLU A 130 -19.83 8.40 14.03
N MET A 131 -18.71 7.77 13.65
CA MET A 131 -18.71 6.39 13.16
C MET A 131 -17.28 5.81 13.23
N GLU A 132 -16.74 5.70 14.45
CA GLU A 132 -15.52 4.92 14.69
C GLU A 132 -15.93 3.50 15.10
N SER A 133 -15.83 2.56 14.15
CA SER A 133 -15.92 1.13 14.41
C SER A 133 -14.50 0.58 14.64
N PRO A 134 -14.24 -0.23 15.68
CA PRO A 134 -12.88 -0.57 16.13
C PRO A 134 -12.10 -1.56 15.24
N CYS A 135 -12.72 -2.10 14.19
CA CYS A 135 -12.08 -3.09 13.30
C CYS A 135 -11.69 -2.56 11.91
N PHE A 136 -11.97 -1.29 11.62
CA PHE A 136 -11.61 -0.67 10.35
C PHE A 136 -10.65 0.48 10.64
N THR A 137 -9.37 0.18 10.74
CA THR A 137 -8.33 1.22 10.65
C THR A 137 -8.36 1.76 9.22
N LEU A 138 -9.31 2.66 8.95
CA LEU A 138 -9.20 3.61 7.86
C LEU A 138 -7.96 4.44 8.19
N LEU A 139 -6.83 4.04 7.63
CA LEU A 139 -5.67 4.90 7.57
C LEU A 139 -6.10 6.08 6.69
N GLN A 140 -6.63 7.12 7.33
CA GLN A 140 -6.87 8.38 6.68
C GLN A 140 -5.49 8.91 6.31
N MET A 141 -5.06 8.59 5.09
CA MET A 141 -3.98 9.31 4.47
C MET A 141 -4.45 10.75 4.35
N LYS A 142 -3.97 11.60 5.26
CA LYS A 142 -3.95 13.04 5.04
C LYS A 142 -3.18 13.21 3.74
N THR A 143 -3.92 13.42 2.66
CA THR A 143 -3.38 13.88 1.39
C THR A 143 -2.72 15.23 1.68
N LYS A 144 -1.42 15.22 1.93
CA LYS A 144 -0.65 16.45 2.24
C LYS A 144 -0.66 17.42 1.04
N ASP A 145 -1.07 16.97 -0.16
CA ASP A 145 -0.89 17.75 -1.39
C ASP A 145 -2.19 18.13 -2.12
N LEU A 146 -3.37 17.65 -1.70
CA LEU A 146 -4.63 18.05 -2.36
C LEU A 146 -4.97 19.53 -2.09
N THR A 147 -4.46 20.10 -1.00
CA THR A 147 -4.65 21.52 -0.66
C THR A 147 -3.81 22.45 -1.55
N GLY A 148 -2.62 22.02 -1.98
CA GLY A 148 -1.74 22.81 -2.85
C GLY A 148 -2.20 22.82 -4.32
N LEU A 149 -2.75 21.70 -4.81
CA LEU A 149 -3.32 21.63 -6.17
C LEU A 149 -4.62 22.44 -6.30
N LEU A 150 -5.46 22.45 -5.26
CA LEU A 150 -6.66 23.30 -5.24
C LEU A 150 -6.30 24.79 -5.24
N SER A 151 -5.23 25.22 -4.55
CA SER A 151 -4.79 26.61 -4.59
C SER A 151 -4.17 27.01 -5.92
N GLN A 152 -3.39 26.13 -6.56
CA GLN A 152 -2.87 26.37 -7.92
C GLN A 152 -3.98 26.43 -8.98
N MET A 153 -4.98 25.55 -8.92
CA MET A 153 -6.12 25.59 -9.84
C MET A 153 -7.02 26.80 -9.60
N LEU A 154 -7.22 27.22 -8.34
CA LEU A 154 -7.97 28.44 -8.02
C LEU A 154 -7.24 29.71 -8.48
N ASN A 155 -5.90 29.76 -8.36
CA ASN A 155 -5.11 30.89 -8.84
C ASN A 155 -5.10 30.97 -10.38
N GLN A 156 -5.03 29.85 -11.08
CA GLN A 156 -5.13 29.82 -12.55
C GLN A 156 -6.53 30.19 -13.08
N MET A 157 -7.59 29.88 -12.34
CA MET A 157 -8.95 30.32 -12.69
C MET A 157 -9.19 31.81 -12.34
N GLY A 158 -8.48 32.36 -11.35
CA GLY A 158 -8.54 33.77 -10.98
C GLY A 158 -7.84 34.71 -11.97
N GLU A 159 -6.81 34.25 -12.68
CA GLU A 159 -6.09 35.05 -13.70
C GLU A 159 -6.78 35.06 -15.08
N MET A 160 -7.79 34.20 -15.31
CA MET A 160 -8.53 34.12 -16.59
C MET A 160 -9.88 34.84 -16.60
N MET A 161 -10.23 35.60 -15.56
CA MET A 161 -11.39 36.50 -15.60
C MET A 161 -10.91 37.96 -15.41
N PRO A 162 -11.23 38.89 -16.33
CA PRO A 162 -10.90 40.31 -16.20
C PRO A 162 -11.67 40.98 -15.05
#